data_AF-A0A813AQK8-F1
#
_entry.id   AF-A0A813AQK8-F1
#
_cell.length_a   1.000
_cell.length_b   1.000
_cell.length_c   1.000
_cell.angle_alpha   90.00
_cell.angle_beta   90.00
_cell.angle_gamma   90.00
#
_symmetry.space_group_name_H-M   'P 1'
#
loop_
_entity.id
_entity.type
_entity.pdbx_description
1 polymer ?
#
loop_
_entity_poly.entity_id
_entity_poly.type
_entity_poly.pdbx_seq_one_letter_code
_entity_poly.pdbx_strand_id
1 'polypeptide(L)'
;MNALPKYVVSNTLRAADWNNTKIIGGDVIEALRDIKAASERNLYVFGSAELLATLLPAGIVDEYRLGLAPLLLGRGNLLFKPSDTRIDLELLKTQPLKNGGIVLYYGLKTPS
;
A
#
# COMPACT_ATOMS: atom_id res chain seq x y z
N MET A 1 -9.08 13.24 -6.01
CA MET A 1 -9.16 11.76 -5.91
C MET A 1 -10.05 11.15 -7.00
N ASN A 2 -11.21 11.73 -7.32
CA ASN A 2 -12.19 11.07 -8.20
C ASN A 2 -11.80 10.98 -9.69
N ALA A 3 -10.94 11.89 -10.19
CA ALA A 3 -10.51 11.91 -11.59
C ALA A 3 -9.36 10.93 -11.91
N LEU A 4 -8.66 10.38 -10.90
CA LEU A 4 -7.52 9.49 -11.13
C LEU A 4 -7.99 8.06 -11.48
N PRO A 5 -7.20 7.31 -12.29
CA PRO A 5 -7.38 5.88 -12.47
C PRO A 5 -7.35 5.15 -11.12
N LYS A 6 -8.27 4.20 -10.94
CA LYS A 6 -8.42 3.38 -9.73
C LYS A 6 -8.30 1.92 -10.12
N TYR A 7 -7.52 1.19 -9.33
CA TYR A 7 -7.40 -0.25 -9.46
C TYR A 7 -8.02 -0.90 -8.23
N VAL A 8 -9.00 -1.78 -8.45
CA VAL A 8 -9.67 -2.51 -7.37
C VAL A 8 -9.23 -3.95 -7.46
N VAL A 9 -8.44 -4.39 -6.49
CA VAL A 9 -8.06 -5.80 -6.35
C VAL A 9 -9.22 -6.56 -5.71
N SER A 10 -9.75 -7.57 -6.39
CA SER A 10 -10.84 -8.38 -5.86
C SER A 10 -10.88 -9.78 -6.46
N ASN A 11 -11.16 -10.77 -5.62
CA ASN A 11 -11.39 -12.16 -6.04
C ASN A 11 -12.85 -12.41 -6.46
N THR A 12 -13.79 -11.59 -6.01
CA THR A 12 -15.24 -11.82 -6.17
C THR A 12 -15.94 -10.76 -7.01
N LEU A 13 -15.46 -9.51 -6.98
CA LEU A 13 -16.04 -8.45 -7.79
C LEU A 13 -15.72 -8.68 -9.27
N ARG A 14 -16.72 -8.57 -10.14
CA ARG A 14 -16.59 -8.80 -11.59
C ARG A 14 -16.75 -7.54 -12.42
N ALA A 15 -17.51 -6.56 -11.92
CA ALA A 15 -17.73 -5.27 -12.55
C ALA A 15 -17.79 -4.17 -11.49
N ALA A 16 -17.36 -2.97 -11.86
CA ALA A 16 -17.50 -1.76 -11.07
C ALA A 16 -18.06 -0.66 -11.98
N ASP A 17 -19.07 0.06 -11.49
CA ASP A 17 -19.73 1.17 -12.16
C ASP A 17 -19.09 2.53 -11.82
N TRP A 18 -18.07 2.55 -10.96
CA TRP A 18 -17.38 3.75 -10.54
C TRP A 18 -16.44 4.29 -11.61
N ASN A 19 -16.47 5.61 -11.80
CA ASN A 19 -15.66 6.29 -12.81
C ASN A 19 -14.16 5.98 -12.67
N ASN A 20 -13.52 5.70 -13.82
CA ASN A 20 -12.09 5.40 -13.98
C ASN A 20 -11.60 4.19 -13.15
N THR A 21 -12.39 3.13 -13.03
CA THR A 21 -12.04 1.94 -12.23
C THR A 21 -11.76 0.72 -13.10
N LYS A 22 -10.62 0.06 -12.85
CA LYS A 22 -10.30 -1.26 -13.40
C LYS A 22 -10.24 -2.28 -12.28
N ILE A 23 -10.93 -3.40 -12.43
CA ILE A 23 -10.82 -4.52 -11.48
C ILE A 23 -9.61 -5.36 -11.87
N ILE A 24 -8.80 -5.73 -10.89
CA ILE A 24 -7.69 -6.68 -11.00
C ILE A 24 -8.10 -7.93 -10.22
N GLY A 25 -8.27 -9.04 -10.94
CA GLY A 25 -8.42 -10.37 -10.37
C GLY A 25 -7.31 -11.30 -10.88
N GLY A 26 -7.14 -12.45 -10.23
CA GLY A 26 -6.08 -13.40 -10.60
C GLY A 26 -4.73 -13.01 -10.00
N ASP A 27 -3.65 -13.09 -10.79
CA ASP A 27 -2.31 -12.72 -10.34
C ASP A 27 -2.18 -11.21 -10.19
N VAL A 28 -2.32 -10.75 -8.95
CA VAL A 28 -2.25 -9.32 -8.64
C VAL A 28 -0.83 -8.77 -8.78
N ILE A 29 0.20 -9.59 -8.57
CA ILE A 29 1.59 -9.13 -8.55
C ILE A 29 2.04 -8.83 -9.98
N GLU A 30 1.77 -9.73 -10.92
CA GLU A 30 2.06 -9.53 -12.33
C GLU A 30 1.34 -8.28 -12.86
N ALA A 31 0.03 -8.19 -12.62
CA ALA A 31 -0.76 -7.04 -13.08
C ALA A 31 -0.26 -5.70 -12.52
N LEU A 32 0.15 -5.65 -11.25
CA LEU A 32 0.69 -4.43 -10.64
C LEU A 32 2.08 -4.09 -11.15
N ARG A 33 2.93 -5.08 -11.48
CA ARG A 33 4.22 -4.85 -12.13
C ARG A 33 4.05 -4.21 -13.49
N ASP A 34 3.11 -4.71 -14.29
CA ASP A 34 2.81 -4.14 -15.61
C ASP A 34 2.28 -2.70 -15.51
N ILE A 35 1.37 -2.45 -14.57
CA ILE A 35 0.83 -1.10 -14.31
C ILE A 35 1.95 -0.15 -13.88
N LYS A 36 2.84 -0.60 -12.98
CA LYS A 36 3.98 0.19 -12.50
C LYS A 36 4.97 0.48 -13.64
N ALA A 37 5.26 -0.50 -14.49
CA ALA A 37 6.16 -0.34 -15.64
C ALA A 37 5.59 0.56 -16.74
N ALA A 38 4.27 0.57 -16.93
CA ALA A 38 3.61 1.37 -17.95
C ALA A 38 3.31 2.82 -17.53
N SER A 39 3.65 3.22 -16.30
CA SER A 39 3.28 4.53 -15.75
C SER A 39 4.46 5.28 -15.14
N GLU A 40 4.65 6.53 -15.60
CA GLU A 40 5.57 7.48 -14.97
C GLU A 40 5.03 8.11 -13.66
N ARG A 41 3.86 7.67 -13.20
CA ARG A 41 3.20 8.23 -12.00
C ARG A 41 3.29 7.27 -10.83
N ASN A 42 3.37 7.84 -9.62
CA ASN A 42 3.30 7.05 -8.40
C ASN A 42 1.97 6.31 -8.27
N LEU A 43 2.06 5.02 -8.02
CA LEU A 43 0.92 4.18 -7.67
C LEU A 43 0.76 4.15 -6.15
N TYR A 44 -0.43 4.50 -5.65
CA TYR A 44 -0.72 4.51 -4.22
C TYR A 44 -1.62 3.35 -3.83
N VAL A 45 -1.18 2.58 -2.85
CA VAL A 45 -2.00 1.55 -2.20
C VAL A 45 -2.68 2.16 -0.99
N PHE A 46 -3.98 2.46 -1.10
CA PHE A 46 -4.78 2.96 0.02
C PHE A 46 -5.28 1.85 0.95
N GLY A 47 -5.12 0.60 0.54
CA GLY A 47 -5.56 -0.59 1.25
C GLY A 47 -5.77 -1.76 0.28
N SER A 48 -6.08 -2.95 0.79
CA SER A 48 -6.25 -3.28 2.21
C SER A 48 -4.96 -3.82 2.85
N ALA A 49 -5.01 -4.12 4.15
CA ALA A 49 -3.92 -4.82 4.83
C ALA A 49 -3.67 -6.22 4.23
N GLU A 50 -4.70 -6.86 3.68
CA GLU A 50 -4.59 -8.12 2.94
C GLU A 50 -3.82 -7.93 1.62
N LEU A 51 -4.14 -6.88 0.86
CA LEU A 51 -3.36 -6.56 -0.34
C LEU A 51 -1.90 -6.30 0.03
N LEU A 52 -1.65 -5.48 1.05
CA LEU A 52 -0.30 -5.21 1.51
C LEU A 52 0.45 -6.51 1.88
N ALA A 53 -0.20 -7.45 2.58
CA ALA A 53 0.39 -8.75 2.90
C ALA A 53 0.82 -9.56 1.67
N THR A 54 0.13 -9.40 0.53
CA THR A 54 0.54 -9.99 -0.75
C THR A 54 1.69 -9.22 -1.39
N LEU A 55 1.71 -7.89 -1.28
CA LEU A 55 2.73 -7.04 -1.91
C LEU A 55 4.10 -7.08 -1.21
N LEU A 56 4.13 -7.22 0.12
CA LEU A 56 5.39 -7.15 0.88
C LEU A 56 6.39 -8.25 0.48
N PRO A 57 6.02 -9.54 0.44
CA PRO A 57 6.95 -10.60 0.04
C PRO A 57 7.36 -10.49 -1.44
N ALA A 58 6.53 -9.85 -2.27
CA ALA A 58 6.80 -9.64 -3.69
C ALA A 58 7.79 -8.49 -3.98
N GLY A 59 8.17 -7.71 -2.96
CA GLY A 59 9.18 -6.66 -3.06
C GLY A 59 8.82 -5.50 -4.00
N ILE A 60 7.52 -5.29 -4.27
CA ILE A 60 7.07 -4.29 -5.27
C ILE A 60 6.87 -2.89 -4.69
N VAL A 61 6.83 -2.76 -3.35
CA VAL A 61 6.59 -1.50 -2.63
C VAL A 61 7.91 -0.77 -2.37
N ASP A 62 8.03 0.45 -2.89
CA ASP A 62 9.27 1.25 -2.76
C ASP A 62 9.25 2.21 -1.56
N GLU A 63 8.07 2.75 -1.20
CA GLU A 63 7.90 3.75 -0.14
C GLU A 63 6.70 3.39 0.77
N TYR A 64 6.88 3.57 2.07
CA TYR A 64 5.88 3.31 3.10
C TYR A 64 5.50 4.61 3.81
N ARG A 65 4.22 4.98 3.73
CA ARG A 65 3.65 6.14 4.44
C ARG A 65 2.78 5.65 5.59
N LEU A 66 3.35 5.56 6.78
CA LEU A 66 2.70 4.99 7.95
C LEU A 66 2.07 6.09 8.81
N GLY A 67 0.74 6.07 8.92
CA GLY A 67 -0.01 6.93 9.83
C GLY A 67 -0.12 6.31 11.22
N LEU A 68 0.49 6.94 12.21
CA LEU A 68 0.34 6.61 13.62
C LEU A 68 -0.74 7.50 14.23
N ALA A 69 -1.84 6.89 14.67
CA ALA A 69 -2.89 7.57 15.40
C ALA A 69 -2.58 7.55 16.92
N PRO A 70 -2.93 8.61 17.68
CA PRO A 70 -2.73 8.65 19.12
C PRO A 70 -3.81 7.83 19.85
N LEU A 71 -3.90 6.54 19.55
CA LEU A 71 -4.91 5.61 20.07
C LEU A 71 -4.31 4.22 20.26
N LEU A 72 -4.67 3.58 21.38
CA LEU A 72 -4.47 2.15 21.59
C LEU A 72 -5.78 1.42 21.31
N LEU A 73 -5.88 0.78 20.14
CA LEU A 73 -7.13 0.15 19.68
C LEU A 73 -7.45 -1.17 20.39
N GLY A 74 -6.45 -1.82 21.00
CA GLY A 74 -6.57 -3.14 21.60
C GLY A 74 -6.53 -4.26 20.57
N ARG A 75 -7.62 -4.47 19.81
CA ARG A 75 -7.73 -5.53 18.79
C ARG A 75 -8.28 -5.00 17.47
N GLY A 76 -7.88 -5.60 16.36
CA GLY A 76 -8.35 -5.22 15.04
C GLY A 76 -7.58 -5.91 13.93
N ASN A 77 -7.74 -5.40 12.71
CA ASN A 77 -6.99 -5.89 11.56
C ASN A 77 -5.57 -5.31 11.56
N LEU A 78 -4.55 -6.17 11.65
CA LEU A 78 -3.16 -5.74 11.60
C LEU A 78 -2.81 -5.23 10.20
N LEU A 79 -2.20 -4.04 10.12
CA LEU A 79 -1.66 -3.50 8.87
C LEU A 79 -0.59 -4.42 8.29
N PHE A 80 0.33 -4.89 9.14
CA PHE A 80 1.33 -5.89 8.81
C PHE A 80 0.88 -7.24 9.35
N LYS A 81 0.55 -8.16 8.45
CA LYS A 81 0.23 -9.55 8.80
C LYS A 81 1.52 -10.27 9.22
N PRO A 82 1.44 -11.31 10.09
CA PRO A 82 2.58 -12.16 10.38
C PRO A 82 3.23 -12.68 9.09
N SER A 83 4.54 -12.53 8.98
CA SER A 83 5.33 -12.93 7.82
C SER A 83 6.78 -13.17 8.23
N ASP A 84 7.45 -14.09 7.54
CA ASP A 84 8.89 -14.34 7.67
C ASP A 84 9.72 -13.36 6.81
N THR A 85 9.07 -12.52 6.00
CA THR A 85 9.75 -11.51 5.19
C THR A 85 10.29 -10.38 6.06
N ARG A 86 11.62 -10.24 6.09
CA ARG A 86 12.30 -9.08 6.67
C ARG A 86 12.50 -8.00 5.62
N ILE A 87 12.07 -6.77 5.93
CA ILE A 87 12.27 -5.58 5.10
C ILE A 87 12.93 -4.52 5.96
N ASP A 88 14.18 -4.18 5.65
CA ASP A 88 14.89 -3.11 6.34
C ASP A 88 14.50 -1.76 5.72
N LEU A 89 14.08 -0.81 6.57
CA LEU A 89 13.59 0.50 6.16
C LEU A 89 14.48 1.62 6.71
N GLU A 90 14.51 2.73 5.98
CA GLU A 90 15.15 3.97 6.42
C GLU A 90 14.13 5.10 6.52
N LEU A 91 14.20 5.88 7.59
CA LEU A 91 13.29 7.01 7.80
C LEU A 91 13.68 8.15 6.87
N LEU A 92 12.79 8.51 5.95
CA LEU A 92 12.98 9.61 5.01
C LEU A 92 12.43 10.92 5.57
N LYS A 93 11.27 10.88 6.22
CA LYS A 93 10.59 12.07 6.74
C LYS A 93 9.63 11.72 7.87
N THR A 94 9.51 12.62 8.83
CA THR A 94 8.46 12.61 9.86
C THR A 94 7.58 13.84 9.70
N GLN A 95 6.27 13.65 9.75
CA GLN A 95 5.29 14.74 9.68
C GLN A 95 4.28 14.64 10.82
N PRO A 96 4.46 15.42 11.90
CA PRO A 96 3.44 15.57 12.93
C PRO A 96 2.17 16.23 12.37
N LEU A 97 1.02 15.79 12.86
CA LEU A 97 -0.29 16.33 12.52
C LEU A 97 -0.88 17.08 13.72
N LYS A 98 -1.74 18.07 13.45
CA LYS A 98 -2.36 18.89 14.50
C LYS A 98 -3.24 18.11 15.47
N ASN A 99 -3.72 16.93 15.07
CA ASN A 99 -4.56 16.05 15.88
C ASN A 99 -3.75 15.06 16.72
N GLY A 100 -2.44 15.25 16.86
CA GLY A 100 -1.55 14.36 17.61
C GLY A 100 -1.12 13.10 16.85
N GLY A 101 -1.60 12.90 15.62
CA GLY A 101 -1.09 11.84 14.74
C GLY A 101 0.27 12.18 14.16
N ILE A 102 0.97 11.16 13.65
CA ILE A 102 2.26 11.31 12.97
C ILE A 102 2.21 10.50 11.67
N VAL A 103 2.67 11.08 10.57
CA VAL A 103 2.95 10.33 9.34
C VAL A 103 4.45 10.13 9.22
N LEU A 104 4.87 8.88 9.16
CA LEU A 104 6.25 8.47 8.93
C LEU A 104 6.40 8.04 7.47
N TYR A 105 7.42 8.53 6.81
CA TYR A 105 7.76 8.19 5.44
C TYR A 105 9.04 7.37 5.49
N TYR A 106 8.97 6.12 5.03
CA TYR A 106 10.10 5.20 4.97
C TYR A 106 10.39 4.78 3.53
N GLY A 107 11.66 4.67 3.19
CA GLY A 107 12.16 4.02 1.98
C GLY A 107 12.79 2.68 2.31
N LEU A 108 13.02 1.85 1.28
CA LEU A 108 13.85 0.67 1.42
C LEU A 108 15.28 1.08 1.78
N LYS A 109 15.83 0.47 2.83
CA LYS A 109 17.22 0.72 3.22
C LYS A 109 18.13 0.07 2.18
N THR A 110 19.03 0.87 1.58
CA THR A 110 20.05 0.32 0.68
C THR A 110 21.14 -0.36 1.52
N PRO A 111 21.60 -1.58 1.17
CA PRO A 111 22.73 -2.21 1.84
C PRO A 111 23.96 -1.30 1.77
N SER A 112 24.58 -1.06 2.92
CA SER A 112 25.85 -0.33 3.08
C SER A 112 27.04 -1.16 2.63
#